data_AF-A0A9W8ARU8-F1
#
_entry.id   AF-A0A9W8ARU8-F1
#
_cell.length_a   1.000
_cell.length_b   1.000
_cell.length_c   1.000
_cell.angle_alpha   90.00
_cell.angle_beta   90.00
_cell.angle_gamma   90.00
#
_symmetry.space_group_name_H-M   'P 1'
#
loop_
_entity.id
_entity.type
_entity.pdbx_description
1 polymer ?
#
loop_
_entity_poly.entity_id
_entity_poly.type
_entity_poly.pdbx_seq_one_letter_code
_entity_poly.pdbx_strand_id
1 'polypeptide(L)'
;MERQAAPFFTGNQVIAEKLGHLPRTVHPLDELQRFSVFAWQILNLPPGAYPGPGNPPPANMPPAILISVTGEFYEPDHHVVHSFDRTLLLVPTMSQSRASQCGYPFSIRNDALVVRQYTGFSGWDPAKYVSTKPPPAVAAAPSAPLPTASVTPPTPSPPSIFPPTPSITPSTSIVIKNMMGVDVAVTPEQQAMVVELQSRTQLNPSFGVQCLQENGWNFDKSLQVVHQLKTSNQLPPQAFQP
;
A
#
# COMPACT_ATOMS: atom_id res chain seq x y z
N MET A 1 -31.43 -21.45 14.46
CA MET A 1 -30.77 -20.21 13.97
C MET A 1 -30.02 -20.60 12.71
N GLU A 2 -30.68 -20.47 11.56
CA GLU A 2 -30.10 -20.88 10.28
C GLU A 2 -29.07 -19.83 9.87
N ARG A 3 -27.82 -20.26 9.72
CA ARG A 3 -26.71 -19.37 9.36
C ARG A 3 -26.89 -19.04 7.89
N GLN A 4 -27.47 -17.88 7.58
CA GLN A 4 -27.52 -17.39 6.20
C GLN A 4 -26.08 -17.16 5.73
N ALA A 5 -25.53 -18.12 4.99
CA ALA A 5 -24.25 -17.95 4.34
C ALA A 5 -24.39 -16.82 3.32
N ALA A 6 -23.40 -15.93 3.26
CA ALA A 6 -23.35 -14.94 2.20
C ALA A 6 -23.46 -15.65 0.83
N PRO A 7 -24.23 -15.12 -0.12
CA PRO A 7 -24.45 -15.79 -1.39
C PRO A 7 -23.12 -15.93 -2.14
N PHE A 8 -22.79 -17.15 -2.55
CA PHE A 8 -21.59 -17.49 -3.30
C PHE A 8 -22.01 -18.01 -4.68
N PHE A 9 -21.58 -17.33 -5.73
CA PHE A 9 -21.96 -17.66 -7.11
C PHE A 9 -20.75 -18.11 -7.91
N THR A 10 -20.92 -19.15 -8.72
CA THR A 10 -19.89 -19.67 -9.62
C THR A 10 -20.44 -19.82 -11.03
N GLY A 11 -19.55 -19.72 -12.03
CA GLY A 11 -19.91 -19.76 -13.44
C GLY A 11 -20.30 -18.39 -14.00
N ASN A 12 -19.68 -18.02 -15.12
CA ASN A 12 -19.78 -16.65 -15.64
C ASN A 12 -21.21 -16.23 -16.01
N GLN A 13 -22.06 -17.15 -16.47
CA GLN A 13 -23.44 -16.84 -16.82
C GLN A 13 -24.26 -16.51 -15.57
N VAL A 14 -24.15 -17.34 -14.53
CA VAL A 14 -24.83 -17.10 -13.24
C VAL A 14 -24.33 -15.80 -12.61
N ILE A 15 -23.01 -15.56 -12.62
CA ILE A 15 -22.44 -14.32 -12.10
C ILE A 15 -22.97 -13.10 -12.86
N ALA A 16 -22.95 -13.12 -14.19
CA ALA A 16 -23.46 -12.02 -15.01
C ALA A 16 -24.96 -11.77 -14.77
N GLU A 17 -25.75 -12.83 -14.67
CA GLU A 17 -27.17 -12.75 -14.33
C GLU A 17 -27.36 -12.09 -12.97
N LYS A 18 -26.65 -12.54 -11.91
CA LYS A 18 -26.80 -12.00 -10.55
C LYS A 18 -26.33 -10.56 -10.44
N LEU A 19 -25.22 -10.20 -11.10
CA LEU A 19 -24.77 -8.81 -11.19
C LEU A 19 -25.80 -7.94 -11.93
N GLY A 20 -26.47 -8.47 -12.96
CA GLY A 20 -27.53 -7.78 -13.69
C GLY A 20 -28.82 -7.53 -12.89
N HIS A 21 -29.01 -8.22 -11.77
CA HIS A 21 -30.13 -8.01 -10.85
C HIS A 21 -29.83 -6.98 -9.73
N LEU A 22 -28.58 -6.51 -9.62
CA LEU A 22 -28.25 -5.46 -8.66
C LEU A 22 -28.88 -4.12 -9.08
N PRO A 23 -29.23 -3.24 -8.13
CA PRO A 23 -29.67 -1.88 -8.46
C PRO A 23 -28.67 -1.16 -9.35
N ARG A 24 -29.16 -0.22 -10.17
CA ARG A 24 -28.27 0.66 -10.92
C ARG A 24 -27.49 1.53 -9.95
N THR A 25 -26.20 1.71 -10.20
CA THR A 25 -25.31 2.51 -9.35
C THR A 25 -24.56 3.55 -10.18
N VAL A 26 -24.21 4.66 -9.53
CA VAL A 26 -23.32 5.70 -10.04
C VAL A 26 -22.16 5.87 -9.07
N HIS A 27 -20.95 5.63 -9.55
CA HIS A 27 -19.72 5.81 -8.75
C HIS A 27 -19.09 7.16 -9.11
N PRO A 28 -18.73 8.02 -8.13
CA PRO A 28 -18.15 9.34 -8.38
C PRO A 28 -16.66 9.25 -8.76
N LEU A 29 -16.35 8.65 -9.91
CA LEU A 29 -14.98 8.37 -10.34
C LEU A 29 -14.12 9.63 -10.60
N ASP A 30 -14.75 10.81 -10.73
CA ASP A 30 -14.05 12.09 -10.84
C ASP A 30 -13.57 12.62 -9.47
N GLU A 31 -14.08 12.07 -8.36
CA GLU A 31 -13.74 12.46 -6.99
C GLU A 31 -12.91 11.36 -6.30
N LEU A 32 -11.70 11.10 -6.81
CA LEU A 32 -10.85 9.99 -6.39
C LEU A 32 -10.56 9.93 -4.88
N GLN A 33 -10.58 11.07 -4.18
CA GLN A 33 -10.45 11.15 -2.72
C GLN A 33 -11.56 10.40 -1.94
N ARG A 34 -12.65 10.02 -2.60
CA ARG A 34 -13.75 9.23 -2.03
C ARG A 34 -13.47 7.72 -2.06
N PHE A 35 -12.36 7.31 -2.66
CA PHE A 35 -11.95 5.91 -2.76
C PHE A 35 -10.62 5.70 -2.05
N SER A 36 -10.53 4.58 -1.36
CA SER A 36 -9.27 4.02 -0.88
C SER A 36 -9.01 2.74 -1.65
N VAL A 37 -7.83 2.64 -2.28
CA VAL A 37 -7.43 1.50 -3.08
C VAL A 37 -6.14 0.95 -2.53
N PHE A 38 -6.12 -0.35 -2.26
CA PHE A 38 -4.90 -1.07 -1.95
C PHE A 38 -4.78 -2.29 -2.85
N ALA A 39 -3.56 -2.61 -3.25
CA ALA A 39 -3.28 -3.73 -4.13
C ALA A 39 -1.98 -4.42 -3.72
N TRP A 40 -1.95 -5.74 -3.85
CA TRP A 40 -0.73 -6.52 -3.64
C TRP A 40 -0.61 -7.66 -4.64
N GLN A 41 0.64 -8.02 -4.92
CA GLN A 41 0.98 -9.11 -5.81
C GLN A 41 0.86 -10.46 -5.10
N ILE A 42 0.43 -11.48 -5.84
CA ILE A 42 0.42 -12.87 -5.42
C ILE A 42 1.28 -13.66 -6.41
N LEU A 43 2.44 -14.13 -5.92
CA LEU A 43 3.47 -14.78 -6.75
C LEU A 43 3.23 -16.29 -6.93
N ASN A 44 2.56 -16.95 -5.99
CA ASN A 44 2.50 -18.41 -5.91
C ASN A 44 1.06 -18.95 -5.97
N LEU A 45 0.28 -18.51 -6.96
CA LEU A 45 -1.03 -19.11 -7.18
C LEU A 45 -0.90 -20.57 -7.65
N PRO A 46 -1.78 -21.48 -7.18
CA PRO A 46 -1.77 -22.86 -7.65
C PRO A 46 -2.07 -22.91 -9.16
N PRO A 47 -1.56 -23.92 -9.91
CA PRO A 47 -1.77 -24.02 -11.36
C PRO A 47 -3.25 -23.90 -11.78
N GLY A 48 -4.17 -24.52 -11.03
CA GLY A 48 -5.61 -24.45 -11.28
C GLY A 48 -6.27 -23.07 -11.08
N ALA A 49 -5.54 -22.08 -10.56
CA ALA A 49 -6.03 -20.71 -10.46
C ALA A 49 -6.01 -19.99 -11.82
N TYR A 50 -5.20 -20.46 -12.79
CA TYR A 50 -5.06 -19.83 -14.11
C TYR A 50 -6.04 -20.43 -15.13
N PRO A 51 -6.90 -19.62 -15.78
CA PRO A 51 -7.89 -20.11 -16.73
C PRO A 51 -7.28 -20.35 -18.13
N GLY A 52 -7.42 -21.55 -18.68
CA GLY A 52 -7.05 -21.86 -20.07
C GLY A 52 -6.35 -23.22 -20.23
N PRO A 53 -6.14 -23.69 -21.47
CA PRO A 53 -5.29 -24.85 -21.72
C PRO A 53 -3.82 -24.49 -21.43
N GLY A 54 -3.13 -25.31 -20.62
CA GLY A 54 -1.74 -25.07 -20.22
C GLY A 54 -1.51 -25.10 -18.71
N ASN A 55 -1.92 -26.19 -18.05
CA ASN A 55 -1.41 -26.52 -16.72
C ASN A 55 -0.09 -27.29 -16.87
N PRO A 56 1.01 -26.89 -16.19
CA PRO A 56 1.16 -25.72 -15.31
C PRO A 56 1.35 -24.39 -16.06
N PRO A 57 1.09 -23.24 -15.40
CA PRO A 57 1.34 -21.91 -15.96
C PRO A 57 2.81 -21.73 -16.40
N PRO A 58 3.09 -20.93 -17.44
CA PRO A 58 4.45 -20.63 -17.88
C PRO A 58 5.32 -20.08 -16.74
N ALA A 59 6.60 -20.46 -16.72
CA ALA A 59 7.56 -20.07 -15.68
C ALA A 59 7.74 -18.54 -15.52
N ASN A 60 7.41 -17.76 -16.55
CA ASN A 60 7.54 -16.30 -16.58
C ASN A 60 6.18 -15.57 -16.61
N MET A 61 5.13 -16.17 -16.04
CA MET A 61 3.85 -15.48 -15.90
C MET A 61 3.96 -14.27 -14.97
N PRO A 62 3.34 -13.13 -15.31
CA PRO A 62 3.21 -12.01 -14.38
C PRO A 62 2.53 -12.45 -13.08
N PRO A 63 2.79 -11.79 -11.94
CA PRO A 63 2.08 -12.08 -10.71
C PRO A 63 0.58 -11.80 -10.86
N ALA A 64 -0.24 -12.55 -10.12
CA ALA A 64 -1.62 -12.15 -9.89
C ALA A 64 -1.68 -10.95 -8.96
N ILE A 65 -2.80 -10.23 -8.96
CA ILE A 65 -2.99 -9.03 -8.16
C ILE A 65 -4.29 -9.18 -7.38
N LEU A 66 -4.25 -9.04 -6.06
CA LEU A 66 -5.45 -8.76 -5.29
C LEU A 66 -5.60 -7.24 -5.17
N ILE A 67 -6.76 -6.73 -5.54
CA ILE A 67 -7.11 -5.32 -5.41
C ILE A 67 -8.30 -5.26 -4.48
N SER A 68 -8.26 -4.36 -3.50
CA SER A 68 -9.46 -3.97 -2.78
C SER A 68 -9.70 -2.48 -2.91
N VAL A 69 -10.97 -2.17 -3.10
CA VAL A 69 -11.48 -0.82 -3.29
C VAL A 69 -12.54 -0.59 -2.23
N THR A 70 -12.29 0.36 -1.35
CA THR A 70 -13.29 0.92 -0.44
C THR A 70 -13.74 2.25 -1.02
N GLY A 71 -15.04 2.51 -1.04
CA GLY A 71 -15.55 3.79 -1.52
C GLY A 71 -17.05 3.95 -1.30
N GLU A 72 -17.65 4.77 -2.14
CA GLU A 72 -19.08 5.05 -2.13
C GLU A 72 -19.69 5.00 -3.53
N PHE A 73 -21.01 4.86 -3.58
CA PHE A 73 -21.81 4.99 -4.79
C PHE A 73 -23.21 5.49 -4.47
N TYR A 74 -23.87 6.02 -5.49
CA TYR A 74 -25.25 6.49 -5.44
C TYR A 74 -26.18 5.54 -6.20
N GLU A 75 -27.30 5.15 -5.59
CA GLU A 75 -28.40 4.44 -6.27
C GLU A 75 -29.48 5.46 -6.66
N PRO A 76 -29.59 5.85 -7.95
CA PRO A 76 -30.54 6.87 -8.38
C PRO A 76 -32.00 6.46 -8.18
N ASP A 77 -32.32 5.17 -8.33
CA ASP A 77 -33.70 4.67 -8.23
C ASP A 77 -34.24 4.74 -6.79
N HIS A 78 -33.36 4.67 -5.79
CA HIS A 78 -33.69 4.73 -4.36
C HIS A 78 -33.27 6.04 -3.68
N HIS A 79 -32.61 6.92 -4.42
CA HIS A 79 -32.03 8.18 -3.93
C HIS A 79 -31.16 8.03 -2.67
N VAL A 80 -30.35 6.97 -2.61
CA VAL A 80 -29.53 6.65 -1.43
C VAL A 80 -28.05 6.53 -1.81
N VAL A 81 -27.18 6.94 -0.89
CA VAL A 81 -25.74 6.73 -0.99
C VAL A 81 -25.37 5.53 -0.13
N HIS A 82 -24.51 4.67 -0.67
CA HIS A 82 -23.95 3.53 0.04
C HIS A 82 -22.44 3.63 0.10
N SER A 83 -21.87 3.05 1.17
CA SER A 83 -20.45 2.72 1.19
C SER A 83 -20.27 1.26 0.77
N PHE A 84 -19.12 0.93 0.18
CA PHE A 84 -18.82 -0.43 -0.24
C PHE A 84 -17.35 -0.77 -0.03
N ASP A 85 -17.10 -2.08 0.03
CA ASP A 85 -15.79 -2.70 0.00
C ASP A 85 -15.83 -3.80 -1.07
N ARG A 86 -15.03 -3.66 -2.14
CA ARG A 86 -14.96 -4.62 -3.24
C ARG A 86 -13.56 -5.16 -3.39
N THR A 87 -13.41 -6.48 -3.36
CA THR A 87 -12.11 -7.16 -3.52
C THR A 87 -12.11 -8.01 -4.78
N LEU A 88 -11.13 -7.79 -5.64
CA LEU A 88 -10.94 -8.44 -6.93
C LEU A 88 -9.62 -9.22 -6.92
N LEU A 89 -9.66 -10.49 -7.34
CA LEU A 89 -8.45 -11.25 -7.67
C LEU A 89 -8.27 -11.24 -9.18
N LEU A 90 -7.29 -10.50 -9.66
CA LEU A 90 -6.88 -10.47 -11.07
C LEU A 90 -5.79 -11.51 -11.30
N VAL A 91 -5.98 -12.33 -12.33
CA VAL A 91 -4.93 -13.22 -12.84
C VAL A 91 -4.56 -12.80 -14.26
N PRO A 92 -3.29 -12.91 -14.66
CA PRO A 92 -2.91 -12.63 -16.03
C PRO A 92 -3.62 -13.57 -16.99
N THR A 93 -3.87 -13.05 -18.18
CA THR A 93 -4.53 -13.79 -19.25
C THR A 93 -3.60 -14.88 -19.80
N MET A 94 -4.10 -16.11 -19.85
CA MET A 94 -3.42 -17.21 -20.52
C MET A 94 -3.69 -17.18 -22.03
N SER A 95 -2.71 -17.65 -22.82
CA SER A 95 -2.89 -17.88 -24.26
C SER A 95 -4.14 -18.72 -24.53
N GLN A 96 -4.91 -18.33 -25.56
CA GLN A 96 -6.16 -19.00 -25.97
C GLN A 96 -7.33 -18.95 -24.97
N SER A 97 -7.20 -18.27 -23.83
CA SER A 97 -8.33 -18.01 -22.94
C SER A 97 -9.33 -17.03 -23.59
N ARG A 98 -10.57 -16.98 -23.09
CA ARG A 98 -11.58 -15.98 -23.55
C ARG A 98 -11.10 -14.55 -23.37
N ALA A 99 -10.40 -14.25 -22.27
CA ALA A 99 -9.83 -12.93 -22.06
C ALA A 99 -8.79 -12.59 -23.14
N SER A 100 -7.93 -13.54 -23.52
CA SER A 100 -6.97 -13.38 -24.62
C SER A 100 -7.66 -13.11 -25.95
N GLN A 101 -8.71 -13.85 -26.27
CA GLN A 101 -9.49 -13.68 -27.51
C GLN A 101 -10.18 -12.32 -27.58
N CYS A 102 -10.57 -11.76 -26.43
CA CYS A 102 -11.16 -10.43 -26.33
C CYS A 102 -10.12 -9.30 -26.12
N GLY A 103 -8.82 -9.60 -26.17
CA GLY A 103 -7.75 -8.60 -26.00
C GLY A 103 -7.55 -8.09 -24.58
N TYR A 104 -8.11 -8.75 -23.56
CA TYR A 104 -7.92 -8.37 -22.17
C TYR A 104 -6.63 -8.99 -21.59
N PRO A 105 -5.78 -8.19 -20.90
CA PRO A 105 -4.51 -8.68 -20.35
C PRO A 105 -4.67 -9.48 -19.04
N PHE A 106 -5.86 -9.46 -18.43
CA PHE A 106 -6.17 -10.21 -17.21
C PHE A 106 -7.60 -10.75 -17.21
N SER A 107 -7.88 -11.64 -16.26
CA SER A 107 -9.22 -12.14 -15.91
C SER A 107 -9.48 -11.97 -14.43
N ILE A 108 -10.73 -11.65 -14.06
CA ILE A 108 -11.17 -11.64 -12.66
C ILE A 108 -11.49 -13.09 -12.25
N ARG A 109 -10.83 -13.60 -11.21
CA ARG A 109 -11.06 -14.94 -10.64
C ARG A 109 -11.96 -14.94 -9.43
N ASN A 110 -11.90 -13.87 -8.65
CA ASN A 110 -12.76 -13.66 -7.49
C ASN A 110 -13.20 -12.20 -7.49
N ASP A 111 -14.47 -11.98 -7.16
CA ASP A 111 -15.09 -10.68 -6.98
C ASP A 111 -16.00 -10.76 -5.75
N ALA A 112 -15.57 -10.14 -4.66
CA ALA A 112 -16.32 -10.08 -3.42
C ALA A 112 -16.75 -8.63 -3.18
N LEU A 113 -18.05 -8.38 -3.13
CA LEU A 113 -18.65 -7.08 -2.87
C LEU A 113 -19.38 -7.10 -1.53
N VAL A 114 -19.05 -6.14 -0.67
CA VAL A 114 -19.79 -5.84 0.56
C VAL A 114 -20.37 -4.44 0.41
N VAL A 115 -21.70 -4.33 0.55
CA VAL A 115 -22.42 -3.05 0.56
C VAL A 115 -22.90 -2.78 1.98
N ARG A 116 -22.76 -1.53 2.42
CA ARG A 116 -23.10 -1.08 3.76
C ARG A 116 -23.77 0.30 3.74
N GLN A 117 -24.33 0.69 4.88
CA GLN A 117 -24.79 2.05 5.07
C GLN A 117 -23.64 3.03 4.86
N TYR A 118 -23.95 4.21 4.30
CA TYR A 118 -22.96 5.24 4.10
C TYR A 118 -22.38 5.73 5.44
N THR A 119 -21.07 5.70 5.58
CA THR A 119 -20.35 6.12 6.80
C THR A 119 -19.42 7.30 6.58
N GLY A 120 -19.50 7.97 5.44
CA GLY A 120 -18.51 8.95 5.01
C GLY A 120 -17.26 8.33 4.38
N PHE A 121 -16.47 9.17 3.71
CA PHE A 121 -15.26 8.77 2.97
C PHE A 121 -13.93 9.19 3.64
N SER A 122 -14.00 9.90 4.76
CA SER A 122 -12.85 10.56 5.38
C SER A 122 -12.33 9.86 6.63
N GLY A 123 -12.67 8.59 6.84
CA GLY A 123 -12.26 7.86 8.06
C GLY A 123 -10.74 7.67 8.18
N TRP A 124 -10.02 7.90 7.08
CA TRP A 124 -8.56 7.85 7.00
C TRP A 124 -7.89 9.21 7.25
N ASP A 125 -8.63 10.32 7.29
CA ASP A 125 -8.07 11.66 7.44
C ASP A 125 -7.66 11.92 8.90
N PRO A 126 -6.34 11.98 9.21
CA PRO A 126 -5.87 12.19 10.58
C PRO A 126 -6.29 13.56 11.13
N ALA A 127 -6.54 14.56 10.28
CA ALA A 127 -6.97 15.89 10.71
C ALA A 127 -8.32 15.85 11.46
N LYS A 128 -9.18 14.86 11.17
CA LYS A 128 -10.46 14.67 11.86
C LYS A 128 -10.34 14.16 13.29
N TYR A 129 -9.17 13.63 13.65
CA TYR A 129 -8.90 13.04 14.96
C TYR A 129 -8.00 13.92 15.83
N VAL A 130 -7.63 15.12 15.38
CA VAL A 130 -6.90 16.10 16.20
C VAL A 130 -7.87 16.62 17.28
N SER A 131 -7.76 16.06 18.48
CA SER A 131 -8.49 16.54 19.64
C SER A 131 -8.06 17.97 19.99
N THR A 132 -8.93 18.94 19.72
CA THR A 132 -8.76 20.33 20.17
C THR A 132 -9.06 20.51 21.66
N LYS A 133 -9.51 19.46 22.35
CA LYS A 133 -9.70 19.50 23.80
C LYS A 133 -8.31 19.55 24.46
N PRO A 134 -7.96 20.64 25.17
CA PRO A 134 -6.78 20.62 26.03
C PRO A 134 -6.92 19.44 27.00
N PRO A 135 -5.82 18.75 27.37
CA PRO A 135 -5.89 17.77 28.44
C PRO A 135 -6.62 18.41 29.63
N PRO A 136 -7.56 17.72 30.30
CA PRO A 136 -8.23 18.27 31.47
C PRO A 136 -7.13 18.79 32.40
N ALA A 137 -7.20 20.08 32.74
CA ALA A 137 -6.30 20.65 33.73
C ALA A 137 -6.34 19.69 34.92
N VAL A 138 -5.20 19.12 35.26
CA VAL A 138 -5.06 18.35 36.50
C VAL A 138 -5.43 19.35 37.57
N ALA A 139 -6.65 19.25 38.10
CA ALA A 139 -7.05 20.04 39.25
C ALA A 139 -6.02 19.71 40.31
N ALA A 140 -5.19 20.69 40.66
CA ALA A 140 -4.23 20.54 41.73
C ALA A 140 -5.01 20.02 42.93
N ALA A 141 -4.74 18.78 43.33
CA ALA A 141 -5.28 18.24 44.56
C ALA A 141 -4.94 19.23 45.69
N PRO A 142 -5.87 19.54 46.60
CA PRO A 142 -5.58 20.45 47.70
C PRO A 142 -4.36 19.92 48.46
N SER A 143 -3.30 20.72 48.45
CA SER A 143 -2.05 20.43 49.17
C SER A 143 -2.34 20.31 50.65
N ALA A 144 -2.36 19.08 51.17
CA ALA A 144 -2.23 18.87 52.61
C ALA A 144 -0.83 19.39 53.03
N PRO A 145 -0.71 20.18 54.11
CA PRO A 145 0.59 20.65 54.56
C PRO A 145 1.43 19.46 55.08
N LEU A 146 2.54 19.16 54.38
CA LEU A 146 3.59 18.29 54.88
C LEU A 146 4.45 19.08 55.90
N PRO A 147 4.92 18.45 57.00
CA PRO A 147 5.80 19.10 57.96
C PRO A 147 7.16 19.41 57.36
N THR A 148 7.70 20.57 57.71
CA THR A 148 9.05 21.07 57.42
C THR A 148 10.12 20.07 57.85
N ALA A 149 10.80 19.45 56.87
CA ALA A 149 12.07 18.79 57.07
C ALA A 149 13.16 19.55 56.31
N SER A 150 14.25 19.79 57.04
CA SER A 150 15.44 20.57 56.74
C SER A 150 16.11 20.28 55.40
N VAL A 151 16.61 21.37 54.79
CA VAL A 151 17.45 21.42 53.60
C VAL A 151 18.74 20.63 53.79
N THR A 152 18.95 19.61 52.97
CA THR A 152 20.27 19.04 52.64
C THR A 152 20.51 19.19 51.13
N PRO A 153 21.76 19.42 50.70
CA PRO A 153 22.10 19.64 49.29
C PRO A 153 21.89 18.37 48.45
N PRO A 154 21.54 18.46 47.15
CA PRO A 154 21.33 17.30 46.31
C PRO A 154 22.67 16.64 45.93
N THR A 155 22.82 15.41 46.38
CA THR A 155 23.78 14.40 45.91
C THR A 155 23.56 14.10 44.42
N PRO A 156 24.61 13.87 43.59
CA PRO A 156 24.43 13.45 42.20
C PRO A 156 23.71 12.10 42.12
N SER A 157 22.66 12.06 41.31
CA SER A 157 21.81 10.89 41.09
C SER A 157 22.58 9.77 40.35
N PRO A 158 22.39 8.49 40.72
CA PRO A 158 22.97 7.37 39.98
C PRO A 158 22.32 7.20 38.59
N PRO A 159 23.04 6.66 37.60
CA PRO A 159 22.51 6.44 36.25
C PRO A 159 21.35 5.45 36.30
N SER A 160 20.21 5.85 35.73
CA SER A 160 19.04 5.00 35.58
C SER A 160 19.31 3.89 34.58
N ILE A 161 19.32 2.64 35.07
CA ILE A 161 19.50 1.39 34.30
C ILE A 161 18.13 0.89 33.81
N PHE A 162 17.31 1.78 33.23
CA PHE A 162 16.08 1.34 32.56
C PHE A 162 16.37 1.17 31.07
N PRO A 163 16.20 -0.04 30.50
CA PRO A 163 16.39 -0.25 29.07
C PRO A 163 15.35 0.60 28.31
N PRO A 164 15.73 1.27 27.21
CA PRO A 164 14.78 2.00 26.39
C PRO A 164 13.76 1.02 25.82
N THR A 165 12.49 1.28 26.11
CA THR A 165 11.34 0.63 25.48
C THR A 165 11.51 0.74 23.96
N PRO A 166 11.41 -0.35 23.18
CA PRO A 166 11.55 -0.28 21.73
C PRO A 166 10.41 0.56 21.17
N SER A 167 10.75 1.71 20.60
CA SER A 167 9.85 2.51 19.78
C SER A 167 9.51 1.65 18.56
N ILE A 168 8.30 1.11 18.50
CA ILE A 168 7.80 0.39 17.33
C ILE A 168 7.31 1.45 16.35
N THR A 169 8.26 2.12 15.69
CA THR A 169 7.95 2.85 14.46
C THR A 169 7.60 1.78 13.42
N PRO A 170 6.42 1.81 12.76
CA PRO A 170 6.17 0.94 11.63
C PRO A 170 7.11 1.38 10.49
N SER A 171 8.27 0.75 10.40
CA SER A 171 9.15 0.87 9.24
C SER A 171 8.42 0.31 8.04
N THR A 172 7.77 1.20 7.28
CA THR A 172 7.19 0.91 5.97
C THR A 172 8.33 0.82 4.97
N SER A 173 9.12 -0.25 5.07
CA SER A 173 10.15 -0.55 4.09
C SER A 173 9.48 -0.93 2.77
N ILE A 174 9.65 -0.11 1.75
CA ILE A 174 9.16 -0.34 0.39
C ILE A 174 10.23 -1.15 -0.34
N VAL A 175 9.83 -2.20 -1.05
CA VAL A 175 10.76 -3.06 -1.77
C VAL A 175 10.97 -2.52 -3.19
N ILE A 176 12.22 -2.20 -3.54
CA ILE A 176 12.61 -1.80 -4.89
C ILE A 176 13.58 -2.85 -5.43
N LYS A 177 13.35 -3.33 -6.65
CA LYS A 177 14.27 -4.26 -7.32
C LYS A 177 15.52 -3.51 -7.80
N ASN A 178 16.69 -3.97 -7.38
CA ASN A 178 17.95 -3.51 -7.95
C ASN A 178 18.16 -4.05 -9.38
N MET A 179 19.24 -3.63 -10.04
CA MET A 179 19.53 -4.02 -11.43
C MET A 179 19.78 -5.53 -11.62
N MET A 180 20.03 -6.27 -10.53
CA MET A 180 20.15 -7.74 -10.53
C MET A 180 18.82 -8.44 -10.21
N GLY A 181 17.70 -7.71 -10.13
CA GLY A 181 16.40 -8.26 -9.80
C GLY A 181 16.25 -8.67 -8.33
N VAL A 182 17.18 -8.25 -7.47
CA VAL A 182 17.14 -8.51 -6.03
C VAL A 182 16.27 -7.46 -5.36
N ASP A 183 15.33 -7.93 -4.55
CA ASP A 183 14.44 -7.10 -3.73
C ASP A 183 15.25 -6.40 -2.62
N VAL A 184 15.40 -5.08 -2.73
CA VAL A 184 16.03 -4.25 -1.70
C VAL A 184 14.95 -3.57 -0.89
N ALA A 185 14.96 -3.77 0.43
CA ALA A 185 14.09 -3.05 1.35
C ALA A 185 14.62 -1.63 1.55
N VAL A 186 13.83 -0.64 1.13
CA VAL A 186 14.18 0.78 1.10
C VAL A 186 13.21 1.54 2.01
N THR A 187 13.69 2.41 2.90
CA THR A 187 12.80 3.24 3.74
C THR A 187 12.09 4.31 2.90
N PRO A 188 11.00 4.92 3.38
CA PRO A 188 10.34 6.01 2.67
C PRO A 188 11.28 7.20 2.40
N GLU A 189 12.19 7.52 3.32
CA GLU A 189 13.20 8.58 3.09
C GLU A 189 14.19 8.18 1.98
N GLN A 190 14.60 6.92 1.98
CA GLN A 190 15.50 6.39 0.95
C GLN A 190 14.84 6.34 -0.43
N GLN A 191 13.54 6.10 -0.51
CA GLN A 191 12.80 6.19 -1.76
C GLN A 191 12.75 7.64 -2.29
N ALA A 192 12.58 8.63 -1.41
CA ALA A 192 12.66 10.03 -1.81
C ALA A 192 14.04 10.39 -2.39
N MET A 193 15.12 9.89 -1.79
CA MET A 193 16.48 10.07 -2.31
C MET A 193 16.67 9.42 -3.69
N VAL A 194 16.11 8.24 -3.91
CA VAL A 194 16.14 7.55 -5.21
C VAL A 194 15.42 8.36 -6.28
N VAL A 195 14.24 8.91 -5.96
CA VAL A 195 13.47 9.76 -6.89
C VAL A 195 14.22 11.06 -7.21
N GLU A 196 14.83 11.69 -6.21
CA GLU A 196 15.62 12.89 -6.44
C GLU A 196 16.85 12.60 -7.33
N LEU A 197 17.54 11.48 -7.10
CA LEU A 197 18.72 11.10 -7.87
C LEU A 197 18.34 10.84 -9.34
N GLN A 198 17.21 10.17 -9.58
CA GLN A 198 16.67 9.97 -10.94
C GLN A 198 16.41 11.32 -11.62
N SER A 199 15.78 12.27 -10.93
CA SER A 199 15.43 13.58 -11.52
C SER A 199 16.65 14.36 -12.03
N ARG A 200 17.80 14.25 -11.34
CA ARG A 200 19.02 14.97 -11.70
C ARG A 200 19.89 14.26 -12.72
N THR A 201 19.85 12.93 -12.76
CA THR A 201 20.80 12.13 -13.54
C THR A 201 20.17 11.44 -14.76
N GLN A 202 18.83 11.34 -14.77
CA GLN A 202 18.01 10.54 -15.70
C GLN A 202 18.35 9.04 -15.71
N LEU A 203 18.85 8.55 -14.58
CA LEU A 203 19.06 7.13 -14.37
C LEU A 203 17.74 6.42 -14.07
N ASN A 204 17.71 5.12 -14.37
CA ASN A 204 16.59 4.28 -13.99
C ASN A 204 16.52 4.10 -12.44
N PRO A 205 15.35 3.75 -11.88
CA PRO A 205 15.18 3.55 -10.44
C PRO A 205 16.06 2.47 -9.84
N SER A 206 16.22 1.36 -10.54
CA SER A 206 16.98 0.20 -10.09
C SER A 206 18.49 0.51 -9.94
N PHE A 207 19.02 1.37 -10.79
CA PHE A 207 20.40 1.85 -10.75
C PHE A 207 20.56 2.94 -9.70
N GLY A 208 19.55 3.82 -9.54
CA GLY A 208 19.54 4.80 -8.46
C GLY A 208 19.64 4.15 -7.08
N VAL A 209 18.88 3.07 -6.84
CA VAL A 209 18.97 2.27 -5.60
C VAL A 209 20.36 1.67 -5.44
N GLN A 210 20.91 1.04 -6.48
CA GLN A 210 22.23 0.40 -6.41
C GLN A 210 23.33 1.43 -6.09
N CYS A 211 23.33 2.57 -6.77
CA CYS A 211 24.32 3.62 -6.55
C CYS A 211 24.25 4.18 -5.13
N LEU A 212 23.05 4.43 -4.62
CA LEU A 212 22.87 4.86 -3.23
C LEU A 212 23.31 3.77 -2.25
N GLN A 213 23.01 2.50 -2.51
CA GLN A 213 23.40 1.39 -1.66
C GLN A 213 24.93 1.23 -1.56
N GLU A 214 25.64 1.30 -2.70
CA GLU A 214 27.11 1.22 -2.76
C GLU A 214 27.79 2.40 -2.07
N ASN A 215 27.15 3.56 -2.05
CA ASN A 215 27.66 4.78 -1.41
C ASN A 215 27.10 5.02 0.01
N GLY A 216 26.47 4.02 0.62
CA GLY A 216 25.96 4.10 2.00
C GLY A 216 24.81 5.09 2.18
N TRP A 217 23.93 5.21 1.19
CA TRP A 217 22.78 6.12 1.13
C TRP A 217 23.14 7.60 1.27
N ASN A 218 24.33 7.98 0.78
CA ASN A 218 24.76 9.37 0.72
C ASN A 218 24.45 9.97 -0.66
N PHE A 219 23.50 10.91 -0.70
CA PHE A 219 23.03 11.53 -1.93
C PHE A 219 24.14 12.26 -2.71
N ASP A 220 24.90 13.13 -2.04
CA ASP A 220 25.94 13.95 -2.68
C ASP A 220 27.06 13.10 -3.29
N LYS A 221 27.52 12.06 -2.56
CA LYS A 221 28.53 11.12 -3.07
C LYS A 221 28.01 10.33 -4.26
N SER A 222 26.78 9.81 -4.17
CA SER A 222 26.16 9.03 -5.25
C SER A 222 26.02 9.86 -6.51
N LEU A 223 25.63 11.13 -6.39
CA LEU A 223 25.49 12.05 -7.51
C LEU A 223 26.84 12.32 -8.20
N GLN A 224 27.91 12.53 -7.43
CA GLN A 224 29.26 12.69 -7.98
C GLN A 224 29.75 11.44 -8.73
N VAL A 225 29.55 10.25 -8.15
CA VAL A 225 29.92 8.97 -8.77
C VAL A 225 29.17 8.77 -10.08
N VAL A 226 27.86 9.06 -10.11
CA VAL A 226 27.06 8.97 -11.34
C VAL A 226 27.59 9.92 -12.41
N HIS A 227 27.85 11.19 -12.07
CA HIS A 227 28.40 12.15 -13.03
C HIS A 227 29.76 11.71 -13.57
N GLN A 228 30.60 11.12 -12.73
CA GLN A 228 31.89 10.58 -13.13
C GLN A 228 31.73 9.38 -14.07
N LEU A 229 30.85 8.42 -13.76
CA LEU A 229 30.58 7.25 -14.61
C LEU A 229 29.96 7.64 -15.96
N LYS A 230 29.13 8.69 -15.96
CA LYS A 230 28.53 9.28 -17.17
C LYS A 230 29.60 9.93 -18.05
N THR A 231 30.57 10.61 -17.45
CA THR A 231 31.69 11.24 -18.17
C THR A 231 32.69 10.21 -18.70
N SER A 232 32.92 9.14 -17.94
CA SER A 232 33.81 8.02 -18.32
C SER A 232 33.16 7.02 -19.30
N ASN A 233 31.91 7.25 -19.71
CA ASN A 233 31.14 6.39 -20.61
C ASN A 233 31.05 4.92 -20.17
N GLN A 234 31.11 4.67 -18.85
CA GLN A 234 31.04 3.33 -18.26
C GLN A 234 29.62 2.94 -17.83
N LEU A 235 28.64 3.81 -18.03
CA LEU A 235 27.25 3.49 -17.73
C LEU A 235 26.65 2.64 -18.86
N PRO A 236 26.13 1.44 -18.56
CA PRO A 236 25.48 0.61 -19.57
C PRO A 236 24.24 1.34 -20.13
N PRO A 237 23.87 1.12 -21.41
CA PRO A 237 22.68 1.76 -22.00
C PRO A 237 21.40 1.52 -21.19
N GLN A 238 21.32 0.37 -20.51
CA GLN A 238 20.21 -0.01 -19.64
C GLN A 238 20.11 0.85 -18.37
N ALA A 239 21.16 1.58 -17.98
CA ALA A 239 21.16 2.46 -16.81
C ALA A 239 20.33 3.73 -17.04
N PHE A 240 20.12 4.12 -18.29
CA PHE A 240 19.26 5.23 -18.67
C PHE A 240 17.85 4.72 -18.99
N GLN A 241 16.82 5.48 -18.64
CA GLN A 241 15.48 5.17 -19.11
C GLN A 241 15.42 5.33 -20.64
N PRO A 242 14.69 4.47 -21.38
CA PRO A 242 14.26 4.79 -22.73
C PRO A 242 13.30 5.99 -22.74
#